data_AF-A0A383EDZ1-F1
#
_entry.id   AF-A0A383EDZ1-F1
#
_cell.length_a   1.000
_cell.length_b   1.000
_cell.length_c   1.000
_cell.angle_alpha   90.00
_cell.angle_beta   90.00
_cell.angle_gamma   90.00
#
_symmetry.space_group_name_H-M   'P 1'
#
loop_
_entity.id
_entity.type
_entity.pdbx_description
1 polymer ?
#
loop_
_entity_poly.entity_id
_entity_poly.type
_entity_poly.pdbx_seq_one_letter_code
_entity_poly.pdbx_strand_id
1 'polypeptide(L)'
;MIHKIFLFLFLFLTTVLNGEIHVFNRSAGTESEIKTLPKSKILYISAKDLASSFTSKLYENTERKKLVLYIAGRKIKISGNSSYIMIDDKPYQMPQITRVESNDLYVPAEDFLGILKATILPGINFDSRKEFLDIDIIR
;
A
#
# COMPACT_ATOMS: atom_id res chain seq x y z
N MET A 1 -41.81 -1.82 45.27
CA MET A 1 -42.52 -1.98 43.98
C MET A 1 -41.55 -1.55 42.88
N ILE A 2 -41.13 -2.54 42.09
CA ILE A 2 -40.07 -2.52 41.07
C ILE A 2 -40.40 -1.52 39.96
N HIS A 3 -39.62 -0.47 39.75
CA HIS A 3 -39.63 0.27 38.48
C HIS A 3 -38.22 0.66 38.03
N LYS A 4 -37.65 -0.30 37.28
CA LYS A 4 -36.90 -0.12 36.03
C LYS A 4 -35.69 0.83 36.08
N ILE A 5 -34.55 0.24 36.45
CA ILE A 5 -33.22 0.64 35.98
C ILE A 5 -33.26 0.62 34.44
N PHE A 6 -33.23 1.80 33.83
CA PHE A 6 -33.01 1.96 32.40
C PHE A 6 -31.53 2.25 32.19
N LEU A 7 -30.71 1.21 32.23
CA LEU A 7 -29.29 1.30 31.90
C LEU A 7 -29.17 1.40 30.37
N PHE A 8 -29.16 2.63 29.85
CA PHE A 8 -28.89 2.92 28.45
C PHE A 8 -27.39 2.68 28.20
N LEU A 9 -27.03 1.43 27.86
CA LEU A 9 -25.67 1.07 27.46
C LEU A 9 -25.43 1.61 26.05
N PHE A 10 -24.91 2.84 25.95
CA PHE A 10 -24.49 3.42 24.70
C PHE A 10 -23.12 2.84 24.33
N LEU A 11 -23.13 1.73 23.59
CA LEU A 11 -21.91 1.12 23.04
C LEU A 11 -21.42 1.99 21.87
N PHE A 12 -20.52 2.95 22.14
CA PHE A 12 -19.80 3.63 21.06
C PHE A 12 -18.87 2.61 20.39
N LEU A 13 -19.29 2.11 19.23
CA LEU A 13 -18.43 1.32 18.35
C LEU A 13 -17.44 2.31 17.71
N THR A 14 -16.26 2.47 18.30
CA THR A 14 -15.18 3.23 17.66
C THR A 14 -14.68 2.42 16.46
N THR A 15 -15.10 2.77 15.26
CA THR A 15 -14.43 2.28 14.06
C THR A 15 -13.00 2.82 14.11
N VAL A 16 -12.03 1.91 14.18
CA VAL A 16 -10.63 2.28 13.99
C VAL A 16 -10.53 2.72 12.54
N LEU A 17 -10.45 4.03 12.30
CA LEU A 17 -10.04 4.60 11.02
C LEU A 17 -8.62 4.10 10.75
N ASN A 18 -8.51 3.02 9.97
CA ASN A 18 -7.23 2.69 9.36
C ASN A 18 -7.00 3.76 8.30
N GLY A 19 -5.81 4.38 8.29
CA GLY A 19 -5.48 5.35 7.25
C GLY A 19 -5.50 4.66 5.89
N GLU A 20 -6.13 5.28 4.91
CA GLU A 20 -6.22 4.78 3.54
C GLU A 20 -5.68 5.87 2.61
N ILE A 21 -4.82 5.46 1.68
CA ILE A 21 -4.35 6.36 0.62
C ILE A 21 -5.33 6.27 -0.54
N HIS A 22 -5.95 7.38 -0.89
CA HIS A 22 -6.81 7.46 -2.05
C HIS A 22 -5.97 7.50 -3.33
N VAL A 23 -6.34 6.70 -4.32
CA VAL A 23 -5.61 6.58 -5.58
C VAL A 23 -6.50 6.99 -6.74
N PHE A 24 -6.00 7.87 -7.58
CA PHE A 24 -6.60 8.17 -8.88
C PHE A 24 -5.68 7.70 -10.00
N ASN A 25 -6.15 6.71 -10.77
CA ASN A 25 -5.44 6.22 -11.94
C ASN A 25 -6.00 6.88 -13.21
N ARG A 26 -5.36 7.96 -13.65
CA ARG A 26 -5.78 8.73 -14.84
C ARG A 26 -5.73 7.89 -16.11
N SER A 27 -4.73 7.02 -16.23
CA SER A 27 -4.56 6.17 -17.41
C SER A 27 -5.68 5.15 -17.57
N ALA A 28 -6.26 4.68 -16.47
CA ALA A 28 -7.37 3.73 -16.47
C ALA A 28 -8.74 4.40 -16.23
N GLY A 29 -8.77 5.65 -15.74
CA GLY A 29 -9.99 6.32 -15.31
C GLY A 29 -10.62 5.68 -14.06
N THR A 30 -9.81 5.10 -13.17
CA THR A 30 -10.29 4.35 -12.00
C THR A 30 -9.82 4.98 -10.69
N GLU A 31 -10.63 4.81 -9.66
CA GLU A 31 -10.29 5.17 -8.28
C GLU A 31 -10.20 3.92 -7.41
N SER A 32 -9.33 3.97 -6.40
CA SER A 32 -9.15 2.90 -5.43
C SER A 32 -8.55 3.44 -4.13
N GLU A 33 -8.40 2.56 -3.15
CA GLU A 33 -7.79 2.86 -1.86
C GLU A 33 -6.64 1.88 -1.60
N ILE A 34 -5.61 2.35 -0.90
CA ILE A 34 -4.51 1.53 -0.43
C ILE A 34 -4.45 1.60 1.09
N LYS A 35 -4.55 0.45 1.75
CA LYS A 35 -4.45 0.38 3.20
C LYS A 35 -3.07 0.80 3.68
N THR A 36 -3.06 1.49 4.81
CA THR A 36 -1.84 1.83 5.53
C THR A 36 -1.65 0.96 6.76
N LEU A 37 -0.40 0.83 7.21
CA LEU A 37 -0.11 0.17 8.48
C LEU A 37 -0.30 1.15 9.65
N PRO A 38 -1.25 0.90 10.57
CA PRO A 38 -1.53 1.83 11.67
C PRO A 38 -0.38 1.90 12.67
N LYS A 39 -0.31 3.00 13.43
CA LYS A 39 0.63 3.22 14.55
C LYS A 39 2.12 3.12 14.15
N SER A 40 2.46 3.35 12.89
CA SER A 40 3.84 3.46 12.42
C SER A 40 4.26 4.92 12.29
N LYS A 41 5.51 5.25 12.68
CA LYS A 41 6.09 6.58 12.46
C LYS A 41 6.36 6.87 10.98
N ILE A 42 6.60 5.80 10.21
CA ILE A 42 6.80 5.84 8.76
C ILE A 42 5.50 5.38 8.12
N LEU A 43 5.06 6.08 7.08
CA LEU A 43 3.91 5.65 6.31
C LEU A 43 4.24 4.39 5.52
N TYR A 44 3.52 3.32 5.80
CA TYR A 44 3.60 2.07 5.05
C TYR A 44 2.30 1.85 4.30
N ILE A 45 2.38 1.31 3.09
CA ILE A 45 1.24 1.03 2.23
C ILE A 45 1.23 -0.45 1.81
N SER A 46 0.03 -1.01 1.67
CA SER A 46 -0.17 -2.37 1.15
C SER A 46 0.39 -2.49 -0.28
N ALA A 47 1.27 -3.47 -0.49
CA ALA A 47 1.78 -3.78 -1.82
C ALA A 47 0.73 -4.46 -2.71
N LYS A 48 -0.20 -5.23 -2.13
CA LYS A 48 -1.29 -5.88 -2.87
C LYS A 48 -2.34 -4.89 -3.35
N ASP A 49 -2.75 -3.97 -2.49
CA ASP A 49 -3.70 -2.91 -2.86
C ASP A 49 -3.07 -2.01 -3.93
N LEU A 50 -1.79 -1.62 -3.75
CA LEU A 50 -1.05 -0.87 -4.75
C LEU A 50 -1.02 -1.60 -6.11
N ALA A 51 -0.67 -2.90 -6.13
CA ALA A 51 -0.69 -3.67 -7.37
C ALA A 51 -2.08 -3.68 -8.04
N SER A 52 -3.14 -3.79 -7.24
CA SER A 52 -4.53 -3.77 -7.71
C SER A 52 -4.91 -2.42 -8.31
N SER A 53 -4.48 -1.31 -7.72
CA SER A 53 -4.69 0.06 -8.23
C SER A 53 -4.05 0.31 -9.61
N PHE A 54 -3.03 -0.48 -9.96
CA PHE A 54 -2.39 -0.47 -11.29
C PHE A 54 -2.97 -1.53 -12.25
N THR A 55 -4.01 -2.28 -11.86
CA THR A 55 -4.51 -3.46 -12.59
C THR A 55 -3.39 -4.46 -12.91
N SER A 56 -2.43 -4.59 -11.98
CA SER A 56 -1.23 -5.38 -12.18
C SER A 56 -1.52 -6.87 -11.98
N LYS A 57 -0.82 -7.73 -12.75
CA LYS A 57 -0.71 -9.14 -12.38
C LYS A 57 0.04 -9.25 -11.06
N LEU A 58 -0.50 -10.01 -10.11
CA LEU A 58 0.09 -10.27 -8.81
C LEU A 58 0.32 -11.77 -8.65
N TYR A 59 1.53 -12.15 -8.26
CA TYR A 59 1.88 -13.51 -7.86
C TYR A 59 2.41 -13.49 -6.43
N GLU A 60 1.94 -14.41 -5.63
CA GLU A 60 2.29 -14.50 -4.22
C GLU A 60 2.92 -15.85 -3.90
N ASN A 61 3.97 -15.81 -3.09
CA ASN A 61 4.48 -16.97 -2.36
C ASN A 61 4.46 -16.63 -0.87
N THR A 62 3.40 -17.07 -0.19
CA THR A 62 3.16 -16.76 1.21
C THR A 62 4.21 -17.40 2.13
N GLU A 63 4.63 -18.63 1.85
CA GLU A 63 5.69 -19.33 2.62
C GLU A 63 7.00 -18.55 2.64
N ARG A 64 7.37 -17.97 1.50
CA ARG A 64 8.59 -17.15 1.34
C ARG A 64 8.36 -15.67 1.59
N LYS A 65 7.14 -15.26 1.96
CA LYS A 65 6.75 -13.86 2.20
C LYS A 65 7.14 -12.98 1.01
N LYS A 66 6.82 -13.41 -0.20
CA LYS A 66 7.27 -12.77 -1.44
C LYS A 66 6.10 -12.44 -2.35
N LEU A 67 6.11 -11.22 -2.87
CA LEU A 67 5.22 -10.77 -3.92
C LEU A 67 6.01 -10.49 -5.20
N VAL A 68 5.39 -10.81 -6.33
CA VAL A 68 5.84 -10.39 -7.65
C VAL A 68 4.67 -9.71 -8.34
N LEU A 69 4.85 -8.45 -8.68
CA LEU A 69 3.83 -7.62 -9.31
C LEU A 69 4.36 -6.95 -10.59
N TYR A 70 3.46 -6.65 -11.52
CA TYR A 70 3.81 -6.07 -12.82
C TYR A 70 3.19 -4.69 -13.01
N ILE A 71 3.99 -3.63 -12.79
CA ILE A 71 3.55 -2.24 -12.98
C ILE A 71 4.18 -1.70 -14.26
N ALA A 72 3.38 -1.10 -15.14
CA ALA A 72 3.82 -0.58 -16.44
C ALA A 72 4.62 -1.62 -17.27
N GLY A 73 4.25 -2.90 -17.18
CA GLY A 73 4.93 -4.01 -17.87
C GLY A 73 6.29 -4.40 -17.27
N ARG A 74 6.73 -3.78 -16.17
CA ARG A 74 7.99 -4.04 -15.49
C ARG A 74 7.77 -4.95 -14.28
N LYS A 75 8.67 -5.92 -14.09
CA LYS A 75 8.54 -6.92 -13.04
C LYS A 75 9.17 -6.43 -11.74
N ILE A 76 8.36 -6.32 -10.70
CA ILE A 76 8.80 -5.90 -9.36
C ILE A 76 8.69 -7.10 -8.41
N LYS A 77 9.76 -7.39 -7.67
CA LYS A 77 9.77 -8.42 -6.62
C LYS A 77 9.95 -7.74 -5.27
N ILE A 78 9.04 -8.01 -4.34
CA ILE A 78 9.06 -7.49 -2.97
C ILE A 78 9.20 -8.69 -2.03
N SER A 79 10.16 -8.62 -1.11
CA SER A 79 10.36 -9.66 -0.09
C SER A 79 10.10 -9.07 1.29
N GLY A 80 9.29 -9.75 2.08
CA GLY A 80 9.04 -9.40 3.47
C GLY A 80 10.32 -9.43 4.31
N ASN A 81 10.41 -8.55 5.30
CA ASN A 81 11.57 -8.37 6.18
C ASN A 81 12.87 -8.01 5.43
N SER A 82 12.76 -7.49 4.21
CA SER A 82 13.89 -7.00 3.42
C SER A 82 13.73 -5.52 3.12
N SER A 83 14.84 -4.79 3.18
CA SER A 83 14.96 -3.42 2.69
C SER A 83 15.25 -3.35 1.19
N TYR A 84 15.30 -4.48 0.48
CA TYR A 84 15.56 -4.52 -0.96
C TYR A 84 14.32 -4.92 -1.75
N ILE A 85 14.11 -4.24 -2.87
CA ILE A 85 13.19 -4.65 -3.92
C ILE A 85 14.00 -4.94 -5.19
N MET A 86 13.44 -5.77 -6.08
CA MET A 86 14.02 -6.00 -7.40
C MET A 86 13.11 -5.43 -8.46
N ILE A 87 13.64 -4.65 -9.39
CA ILE A 87 12.92 -4.19 -10.60
C ILE A 87 13.69 -4.74 -11.80
N ASP A 88 13.06 -5.67 -12.53
CA ASP A 88 13.66 -6.42 -13.65
C ASP A 88 15.05 -6.96 -13.31
N ASP A 89 15.11 -7.64 -12.16
CA ASP A 89 16.30 -8.30 -11.62
C ASP A 89 17.46 -7.35 -11.24
N LYS A 90 17.22 -6.04 -11.21
CA LYS A 90 18.12 -5.06 -10.58
C LYS A 90 17.68 -4.74 -9.15
N PRO A 91 18.59 -4.79 -8.16
CA PRO A 91 18.25 -4.47 -6.77
C PRO A 91 18.17 -2.95 -6.55
N TYR A 92 17.21 -2.54 -5.73
CA TYR A 92 17.08 -1.18 -5.21
C TYR A 92 16.86 -1.27 -3.71
N GLN A 93 17.51 -0.39 -2.96
CA GLN A 93 17.46 -0.37 -1.51
C GLN A 93 16.52 0.74 -1.01
N MET A 94 15.62 0.39 -0.11
CA MET A 94 14.85 1.30 0.72
C MET A 94 15.56 1.47 2.08
N PRO A 95 15.48 2.64 2.74
CA PRO A 95 16.00 2.83 4.09
C PRO A 95 15.36 1.90 5.13
N GLN A 96 14.09 1.53 4.91
CA GLN A 96 13.30 0.74 5.85
C GLN A 96 12.92 -0.62 5.24
N ILE A 97 12.76 -1.62 6.09
CA ILE A 97 12.35 -2.96 5.65
C ILE A 97 10.88 -3.00 5.27
N THR A 98 10.54 -3.84 4.30
CA THR A 98 9.17 -4.26 4.04
C THR A 98 8.64 -5.04 5.25
N ARG A 99 7.49 -4.65 5.78
CA ARG A 99 6.84 -5.32 6.91
C ARG A 99 5.88 -6.40 6.42
N VAL A 100 5.75 -7.47 7.19
CA VAL A 100 4.84 -8.57 6.91
C VAL A 100 3.72 -8.50 7.93
N GLU A 101 2.51 -8.21 7.49
CA GLU A 101 1.37 -8.03 8.38
C GLU A 101 0.09 -8.52 7.72
N SER A 102 -0.76 -9.23 8.47
CA SER A 102 -2.11 -9.59 8.03
C SER A 102 -2.20 -10.17 6.61
N ASN A 103 -1.29 -11.10 6.28
CA ASN A 103 -1.19 -11.74 4.96
C ASN A 103 -0.88 -10.76 3.80
N ASP A 104 -0.14 -9.68 4.08
CA ASP A 104 0.32 -8.72 3.08
C ASP A 104 1.76 -8.28 3.37
N LEU A 105 2.37 -7.63 2.38
CA LEU A 105 3.63 -6.93 2.48
C LEU A 105 3.37 -5.43 2.45
N TYR A 106 3.81 -4.76 3.49
CA TYR A 106 3.70 -3.32 3.63
C TYR A 106 5.07 -2.68 3.35
N VAL A 107 5.14 -1.85 2.30
CA VAL A 107 6.36 -1.14 1.90
C VAL A 107 6.35 0.31 2.42
N PRO A 108 7.52 0.89 2.76
CA PRO A 108 7.60 2.31 3.11
C PRO A 108 7.22 3.16 1.89
N ALA A 109 6.15 3.95 2.01
CA ALA A 109 5.46 4.55 0.88
C ALA A 109 6.33 5.52 0.10
N GLU A 110 6.95 6.50 0.78
CA GLU A 110 7.77 7.53 0.12
C GLU A 110 8.98 6.92 -0.58
N ASP A 111 9.68 5.98 0.08
CA ASP A 111 10.87 5.33 -0.48
C ASP A 111 10.51 4.44 -1.68
N PHE A 112 9.50 3.59 -1.54
CA PHE A 112 9.10 2.66 -2.58
C PHE A 112 8.58 3.41 -3.82
N LEU A 113 7.66 4.35 -3.64
CA LEU A 113 7.09 5.13 -4.74
C LEU A 113 8.14 6.07 -5.35
N GLY A 114 9.09 6.58 -4.56
CA GLY A 114 10.24 7.34 -5.04
C GLY A 114 11.13 6.51 -5.97
N ILE A 115 11.42 5.25 -5.62
CA ILE A 115 12.17 4.34 -6.50
C ILE A 115 11.37 4.09 -7.80
N LEU A 116 10.06 3.81 -7.72
CA LEU A 116 9.24 3.60 -8.92
C LEU A 116 9.27 4.83 -9.83
N LYS A 117 9.10 6.03 -9.24
CA LYS A 117 9.15 7.31 -9.97
C LYS A 117 10.46 7.53 -10.69
N ALA A 118 11.58 7.27 -10.01
CA ALA A 118 12.91 7.48 -10.56
C ALA A 118 13.32 6.46 -11.63
N THR A 119 12.63 5.31 -11.72
CA THR A 119 13.10 4.16 -12.52
C THR A 119 12.15 3.77 -13.65
N ILE A 120 10.89 3.49 -13.34
CA ILE A 120 9.97 2.84 -14.28
C ILE A 120 8.64 3.58 -14.45
N LEU A 121 8.33 4.56 -13.60
CA LEU A 121 7.03 5.19 -13.54
C LEU A 121 7.10 6.68 -13.19
N PRO A 122 7.74 7.52 -14.03
CA PRO A 122 7.96 8.94 -13.73
C PRO A 122 6.68 9.75 -13.51
N GLY A 123 5.54 9.31 -14.05
CA GLY A 123 4.24 9.96 -13.91
C GLY A 123 3.45 9.59 -12.65
N ILE A 124 4.06 8.93 -11.66
CA ILE A 124 3.44 8.75 -10.34
C ILE A 124 3.69 9.98 -9.46
N ASN A 125 2.64 10.48 -8.80
CA ASN A 125 2.72 11.61 -7.89
C ASN A 125 2.04 11.27 -6.57
N PHE A 126 2.83 11.22 -5.51
CA PHE A 126 2.35 10.91 -4.16
C PHE A 126 2.43 12.15 -3.27
N ASP A 127 1.33 12.50 -2.62
CA ASP A 127 1.26 13.56 -1.60
C ASP A 127 0.87 12.91 -0.26
N SER A 128 1.87 12.65 0.58
CA SER A 128 1.68 12.00 1.88
C SER A 128 0.84 12.84 2.86
N ARG A 129 0.77 14.16 2.67
CA ARG A 129 -0.05 15.04 3.53
C ARG A 129 -1.53 15.00 3.17
N LYS A 130 -1.82 14.72 1.90
CA LYS A 130 -3.19 14.57 1.40
C LYS A 130 -3.65 13.13 1.32
N GLU A 131 -2.77 12.19 1.68
CA GLU A 131 -3.02 10.75 1.55
C GLU A 131 -3.50 10.40 0.13
N PHE A 132 -2.85 10.99 -0.88
CA PHE A 132 -3.30 10.90 -2.26
C PHE A 132 -2.20 10.45 -3.21
N LEU A 133 -2.53 9.49 -4.07
CA LEU A 133 -1.66 8.95 -5.11
C LEU A 133 -2.29 9.17 -6.49
N ASP A 134 -1.65 9.99 -7.31
CA ASP A 134 -2.02 10.20 -8.71
C ASP A 134 -1.12 9.37 -9.62
N ILE A 135 -1.74 8.64 -10.55
CA ILE A 135 -1.06 7.79 -11.52
C ILE A 135 -1.36 8.31 -12.92
N ASP A 136 -0.34 8.85 -13.58
CA ASP A 136 -0.40 9.31 -14.96
C ASP A 136 0.67 8.59 -15.81
N ILE A 137 0.31 7.45 -16.38
CA ILE A 137 1.17 6.70 -17.29
C ILE A 137 0.88 7.16 -18.72
N ILE A 138 1.79 7.94 -19.29
CA ILE A 138 1.81 8.24 -20.72
C ILE A 138 2.28 6.95 -21.44
N ARG A 139 1.41 6.36 -22.26
CA ARG A 139 1.72 5.18 -23.09
C ARG A 139 2.45 5.56 -24.37
#